data_AF-A0A3B4YX52-F1
#
_entry.id   AF-A0A3B4YX52-F1
#
_cell.length_a   1.000
_cell.length_b   1.000
_cell.length_c   1.000
_cell.angle_alpha   90.00
_cell.angle_beta   90.00
_cell.angle_gamma   90.00
#
_symmetry.space_group_name_H-M   'P 1'
#
loop_
_entity.id
_entity.type
_entity.pdbx_description
1 polymer ?
#
loop_
_entity_poly.entity_id
_entity_poly.type
_entity_poly.pdbx_seq_one_letter_code
_entity_poly.pdbx_strand_id
1 'polypeptide(L)'
;MTDQAAFDTDVWTLTRFVMETGRKAKGATGELTQLINSMLTAIKAISSAVRKAGLAHLQGLAGSVNVTGDDQKKLDVLSNDLVINMLQASYGTCCMVSEENKELIITPKDKRGKYVVCFDPLDGSSNIDCLASIGTIFAIYKRVSQNSINSNHTVAENNILLSKCLSFIKGIHQIKPVLWHYWY
;
A
#
# COMPACT_ATOMS: atom_id res chain seq x y z
N MET A 1 -30.09 -35.69 -21.20
CA MET A 1 -29.78 -34.37 -21.79
C MET A 1 -28.85 -33.67 -20.83
N THR A 2 -27.57 -33.57 -21.19
CA THR A 2 -26.52 -33.03 -20.33
C THR A 2 -26.71 -31.52 -20.21
N ASP A 3 -26.87 -31.04 -18.99
CA ASP A 3 -27.04 -29.63 -18.65
C ASP A 3 -25.76 -28.86 -19.03
N GLN A 4 -25.76 -28.21 -20.21
CA GLN A 4 -24.74 -27.24 -20.56
C GLN A 4 -25.10 -25.94 -19.86
N ALA A 5 -24.68 -25.81 -18.59
CA ALA A 5 -24.70 -24.52 -17.92
C ALA A 5 -23.93 -23.51 -18.77
N ALA A 6 -24.60 -22.43 -19.18
CA ALA A 6 -23.99 -21.35 -19.94
C ALA A 6 -22.76 -20.82 -19.17
N PHE A 7 -21.66 -20.54 -19.86
CA PHE A 7 -20.45 -19.99 -19.25
C PHE A 7 -20.78 -18.73 -18.44
N ASP A 8 -20.52 -18.77 -17.13
CA ASP A 8 -20.66 -17.59 -16.28
C ASP A 8 -19.52 -16.60 -16.60
N THR A 9 -19.90 -15.46 -17.15
CA THR A 9 -18.99 -14.38 -17.53
C THR A 9 -18.95 -13.27 -16.48
N ASP A 10 -19.67 -13.42 -15.36
CA ASP A 10 -19.79 -12.42 -14.32
C ASP A 10 -18.58 -12.42 -13.37
N VAL A 11 -17.48 -11.81 -13.81
CA VAL A 11 -16.22 -11.82 -13.06
C VAL A 11 -16.25 -10.86 -11.86
N TRP A 12 -15.87 -11.37 -10.69
CA TRP A 12 -15.67 -10.58 -9.47
C TRP A 12 -14.23 -10.08 -9.36
N THR A 13 -13.98 -8.86 -9.84
CA THR A 13 -12.68 -8.20 -9.67
C THR A 13 -12.61 -7.52 -8.30
N LEU A 14 -11.39 -7.30 -7.81
CA LEU A 14 -11.19 -6.55 -6.56
C LEU A 14 -11.77 -5.13 -6.65
N THR A 15 -11.63 -4.46 -7.80
CA THR A 15 -12.25 -3.15 -8.02
C THR A 15 -13.78 -3.22 -7.90
N ARG A 16 -14.42 -4.22 -8.49
CA ARG A 16 -15.88 -4.44 -8.34
C ARG A 16 -16.26 -4.70 -6.89
N PHE A 17 -15.52 -5.56 -6.20
CA PHE A 17 -15.75 -5.85 -4.79
C PHE A 17 -15.66 -4.59 -3.91
N VAL A 18 -14.63 -3.75 -4.12
CA VAL A 18 -14.44 -2.50 -3.37
C VAL A 18 -15.54 -1.49 -3.68
N MET A 19 -15.98 -1.40 -4.94
CA MET A 19 -17.09 -0.53 -5.33
C MET A 19 -18.42 -0.98 -4.70
N GLU A 20 -18.77 -2.26 -4.81
CA GLU A 20 -20.01 -2.80 -4.26
C GLU A 20 -20.05 -2.73 -2.72
N THR A 21 -18.93 -3.04 -2.07
CA THR A 21 -18.80 -2.88 -0.61
C THR A 21 -18.90 -1.42 -0.19
N GLY A 22 -18.26 -0.53 -0.94
CA GLY A 22 -18.34 0.92 -0.73
C GLY A 22 -19.76 1.45 -0.83
N ARG A 23 -20.55 1.01 -1.82
CA ARG A 23 -21.96 1.42 -2.00
C ARG A 23 -22.85 1.00 -0.83
N LYS A 24 -22.57 -0.14 -0.21
CA LYS A 24 -23.33 -0.67 0.93
C LYS A 24 -22.99 0.04 2.25
N ALA A 25 -21.84 0.72 2.33
CA ALA A 25 -21.42 1.42 3.53
C ALA A 25 -22.22 2.71 3.75
N LYS A 26 -22.79 2.87 4.96
CA LYS A 26 -23.56 4.08 5.32
C LYS A 26 -22.65 5.32 5.29
N GLY A 27 -23.06 6.35 4.55
CA GLY A 27 -22.31 7.60 4.44
C GLY A 27 -21.06 7.52 3.55
N ALA A 28 -21.00 6.55 2.62
CA ALA A 28 -19.89 6.41 1.69
C ALA A 28 -19.85 7.59 0.69
N THR A 29 -18.76 8.35 0.73
CA THR A 29 -18.49 9.44 -0.23
C THR A 29 -17.71 8.96 -1.47
N GLY A 30 -17.28 7.70 -1.50
CA GLY A 30 -16.43 7.14 -2.56
C GLY A 30 -14.92 7.40 -2.37
N GLU A 31 -14.51 8.31 -1.49
CA GLU A 31 -13.09 8.63 -1.23
C GLU A 31 -12.27 7.40 -0.82
N LEU A 32 -12.81 6.51 0.03
CA LEU A 32 -12.11 5.28 0.41
C LEU A 32 -11.95 4.32 -0.76
N THR A 33 -12.97 4.21 -1.61
CA THR A 33 -12.93 3.39 -2.83
C THR A 33 -11.86 3.92 -3.79
N GLN A 34 -11.78 5.24 -3.97
CA GLN A 34 -10.73 5.89 -4.77
C GLN A 34 -9.34 5.64 -4.19
N LEU A 35 -9.17 5.82 -2.89
CA LEU A 35 -7.92 5.56 -2.17
C LEU A 35 -7.43 4.12 -2.36
N ILE A 36 -8.32 3.13 -2.16
CA ILE A 36 -8.00 1.71 -2.35
C ILE A 36 -7.63 1.45 -3.81
N ASN A 37 -8.38 1.98 -4.78
CA ASN A 37 -8.06 1.79 -6.19
C ASN A 37 -6.69 2.39 -6.58
N SER A 38 -6.33 3.55 -6.03
CA SER A 38 -5.00 4.13 -6.20
C SER A 38 -3.91 3.22 -5.62
N MET A 39 -4.11 2.69 -4.41
CA MET A 39 -3.18 1.74 -3.79
C MET A 39 -3.01 0.46 -4.64
N LEU A 40 -4.11 -0.09 -5.14
CA LEU A 40 -4.07 -1.27 -6.02
C LEU A 40 -3.36 -1.00 -7.33
N THR A 41 -3.42 0.24 -7.83
CA THR A 41 -2.68 0.65 -9.03
C THR A 41 -1.18 0.71 -8.75
N ALA A 42 -0.77 1.26 -7.60
CA ALA A 42 0.62 1.25 -7.16
C ALA A 42 1.16 -0.18 -7.03
N ILE A 43 0.41 -1.08 -6.38
CA ILE A 43 0.80 -2.50 -6.21
C ILE A 43 0.99 -3.20 -7.57
N LYS A 44 0.12 -2.94 -8.55
CA LYS A 44 0.27 -3.49 -9.91
C LYS A 44 1.53 -2.96 -10.59
N ALA A 45 1.84 -1.68 -10.42
CA ALA A 45 3.05 -1.06 -10.97
C ALA A 45 4.32 -1.64 -10.33
N ILE A 46 4.35 -1.76 -9.00
CA ILE A 46 5.43 -2.41 -8.25
C ILE A 46 5.62 -3.85 -8.72
N SER A 47 4.53 -4.62 -8.81
CA SER A 47 4.61 -6.01 -9.28
C SER A 47 5.16 -6.11 -10.71
N SER A 48 4.83 -5.17 -11.59
CA SER A 48 5.42 -5.09 -12.93
C SER A 48 6.91 -4.76 -12.88
N ALA A 49 7.33 -3.82 -12.03
CA ALA A 49 8.71 -3.41 -11.86
C ALA A 49 9.56 -4.56 -11.30
N VAL A 50 9.11 -5.23 -10.24
CA VAL A 50 9.78 -6.40 -9.63
C VAL A 50 9.98 -7.52 -10.65
N ARG A 51 8.92 -7.90 -11.38
CA ARG A 51 9.03 -8.96 -12.41
C ARG A 51 10.02 -8.59 -13.50
N LYS A 52 10.07 -7.30 -13.86
CA LYS A 52 11.00 -6.80 -14.86
C LYS A 52 12.40 -6.65 -14.31
N ALA A 53 12.61 -6.44 -13.02
CA ALA A 53 13.96 -6.25 -12.46
C ALA A 53 14.86 -7.46 -12.71
N GLY A 54 14.30 -8.68 -12.65
CA GLY A 54 15.03 -9.91 -13.01
C GLY A 54 15.32 -10.08 -14.51
N LEU A 55 14.56 -9.43 -15.40
CA LEU A 55 14.80 -9.42 -16.85
C LEU A 55 15.64 -8.21 -17.30
N ALA A 56 15.49 -7.10 -16.59
CA ALA A 56 16.09 -5.80 -16.80
C ALA A 56 17.37 -5.67 -15.99
N HIS A 57 18.17 -6.75 -15.92
CA HIS A 57 19.60 -6.54 -16.02
C HIS A 57 19.80 -5.51 -17.15
N LEU A 58 20.09 -4.26 -16.77
CA LEU A 58 21.18 -3.48 -17.30
C LEU A 58 21.89 -4.27 -18.40
N GLN A 59 21.82 -3.83 -19.66
CA GLN A 59 22.49 -4.44 -20.80
C GLN A 59 23.95 -4.79 -20.45
N GLY A 60 24.14 -5.96 -19.86
CA GLY A 60 25.38 -6.56 -19.48
C GLY A 60 25.86 -7.36 -20.67
N LEU A 61 26.14 -6.65 -21.76
CA LEU A 61 27.03 -7.15 -22.80
C LEU A 61 28.50 -7.22 -22.30
N ALA A 62 28.75 -6.98 -21.01
CA ALA A 62 30.05 -7.12 -20.39
C ALA A 62 29.93 -7.59 -18.94
N GLY A 63 29.71 -8.89 -18.72
CA GLY A 63 30.28 -9.68 -17.60
C GLY A 63 30.12 -9.24 -16.13
N SER A 64 29.46 -8.15 -15.78
CA SER A 64 29.31 -7.68 -14.40
C SER A 64 27.90 -7.96 -13.90
N VAL A 65 27.74 -9.08 -13.20
CA VAL A 65 26.61 -9.26 -12.29
C VAL A 65 26.75 -8.16 -11.23
N ASN A 66 25.76 -7.27 -11.12
CA ASN A 66 25.73 -6.28 -10.04
C ASN A 66 25.42 -6.99 -8.71
N VAL A 67 26.41 -7.65 -8.13
CA VAL A 67 26.30 -8.39 -6.85
C VAL A 67 26.25 -7.47 -5.62
N THR A 68 25.97 -6.19 -5.83
CA THR A 68 25.96 -5.16 -4.77
C THR A 68 24.51 -4.68 -4.70
N GLY A 69 23.86 -4.72 -3.52
CA GLY A 69 22.43 -4.48 -3.29
C GLY A 69 21.85 -3.12 -3.74
N ASP A 70 22.49 -2.43 -4.68
CA ASP A 70 22.02 -1.25 -5.39
C ASP A 70 20.69 -1.49 -6.12
N ASP A 71 20.48 -2.66 -6.73
CA ASP A 71 19.23 -2.93 -7.46
C ASP A 71 18.05 -3.18 -6.50
N GLN A 72 18.30 -3.79 -5.34
CA GLN A 72 17.31 -3.89 -4.25
C GLN A 72 16.93 -2.49 -3.76
N LYS A 73 17.93 -1.67 -3.40
CA LYS A 73 17.72 -0.30 -2.94
C LYS A 73 16.99 0.58 -3.95
N LYS A 74 17.22 0.40 -5.25
CA LYS A 74 16.48 1.10 -6.31
C LYS A 74 15.00 0.70 -6.34
N LEU A 75 14.70 -0.59 -6.13
CA LEU A 75 13.32 -1.07 -6.09
C LEU A 75 12.57 -0.59 -4.85
N ASP A 76 13.25 -0.51 -3.70
CA ASP A 76 12.67 0.06 -2.48
C ASP A 76 12.27 1.53 -2.71
N VAL A 77 13.19 2.33 -3.25
CA VAL A 77 12.95 3.75 -3.58
C VAL A 77 11.83 3.89 -4.62
N LEU A 78 11.86 3.09 -5.69
CA LEU A 78 10.83 3.11 -6.74
C LEU A 78 9.44 2.77 -6.16
N SER A 79 9.37 1.75 -5.33
CA SER A 79 8.10 1.28 -4.74
C SER A 79 7.52 2.31 -3.80
N ASN A 80 8.38 2.94 -2.98
CA ASN A 80 8.00 4.04 -2.11
C ASN A 80 7.43 5.23 -2.90
N ASP A 81 8.15 5.68 -3.93
CA ASP A 81 7.72 6.81 -4.77
C ASP A 81 6.40 6.53 -5.49
N LEU A 82 6.23 5.31 -6.01
CA LEU A 82 4.97 4.89 -6.66
C LEU A 82 3.79 4.97 -5.70
N VAL A 83 3.93 4.44 -4.48
CA VAL A 83 2.87 4.45 -3.47
C VAL A 83 2.54 5.88 -3.07
N ILE A 84 3.54 6.71 -2.73
CA ILE A 84 3.33 8.11 -2.35
C ILE A 84 2.59 8.88 -3.45
N ASN A 85 3.06 8.78 -4.70
CA ASN A 85 2.47 9.51 -5.82
C ASN A 85 1.02 9.08 -6.07
N MET A 86 0.73 7.78 -6.03
CA MET A 86 -0.63 7.26 -6.24
C MET A 86 -1.57 7.64 -5.09
N LEU A 87 -1.10 7.59 -3.85
CA LEU A 87 -1.88 7.96 -2.67
C LEU A 87 -2.15 9.47 -2.61
N GLN A 88 -1.21 10.32 -3.04
CA GLN A 88 -1.44 11.76 -3.17
C GLN A 88 -2.42 12.06 -4.32
N ALA A 89 -2.29 11.39 -5.46
CA ALA A 89 -3.21 11.54 -6.60
C ALA A 89 -4.63 11.01 -6.32
N SER A 90 -4.82 10.24 -5.25
CA SER A 90 -6.14 9.74 -4.84
C SER A 90 -7.05 10.79 -4.21
N TYR A 91 -6.50 11.94 -3.78
CA TYR A 91 -7.20 12.96 -2.98
C TYR A 91 -7.81 12.43 -1.66
N GLY A 92 -7.50 11.19 -1.26
CA GLY A 92 -8.05 10.54 -0.07
C GLY A 92 -7.17 10.66 1.17
N THR A 93 -5.88 10.96 1.00
CA THR A 93 -4.89 10.94 2.10
C THR A 93 -4.63 12.30 2.70
N CYS A 94 -4.41 12.35 4.01
CA CYS A 94 -4.01 13.55 4.74
C CYS A 94 -2.54 13.53 5.16
N CYS A 95 -2.07 12.36 5.58
CA CYS A 95 -0.67 12.07 5.80
C CYS A 95 -0.41 10.58 5.59
N MET A 96 0.86 10.26 5.39
CA MET A 96 1.33 8.90 5.16
C MET A 96 2.57 8.61 6.02
N VAL A 97 2.71 7.36 6.42
CA VAL A 97 3.88 6.83 7.13
C VAL A 97 4.41 5.68 6.28
N SER A 98 5.68 5.75 5.90
CA SER A 98 6.38 4.73 5.12
C SER A 98 7.52 4.16 5.95
N GLU A 99 7.85 2.88 5.79
CA GLU A 99 9.10 2.33 6.31
C GLU A 99 10.32 3.10 5.76
N GLU A 100 10.27 3.47 4.48
CA GLU A 100 11.38 4.11 3.74
C GLU A 100 11.56 5.60 4.07
N ASN A 101 10.61 6.22 4.78
CA ASN A 101 10.67 7.62 5.16
C ASN A 101 10.73 7.78 6.68
N LYS A 102 11.82 8.39 7.16
CA LYS A 102 11.98 8.72 8.59
C LYS A 102 10.95 9.74 9.08
N GLU A 103 10.53 10.64 8.20
CA GLU A 103 9.61 11.73 8.54
C GLU A 103 8.19 11.44 8.04
N LEU A 104 7.21 12.01 8.74
CA LEU A 104 5.81 11.95 8.33
C LEU A 104 5.62 12.66 6.98
N ILE A 105 5.03 11.95 6.03
CA ILE A 105 4.74 12.52 4.70
C ILE A 105 3.39 13.21 4.77
N ILE A 106 3.38 14.53 4.68
CA ILE A 106 2.15 15.33 4.74
C ILE A 106 1.63 15.56 3.32
N THR A 107 0.38 15.17 3.06
CA THR A 107 -0.23 15.41 1.74
C THR A 107 -0.42 16.92 1.52
N PRO A 108 -0.07 17.45 0.31
CA PRO A 108 -0.32 18.84 -0.06
C PRO A 108 -1.77 19.27 0.19
N LYS A 109 -1.99 20.54 0.54
CA LYS A 109 -3.31 21.04 0.95
C LYS A 109 -4.39 20.86 -0.14
N ASP A 110 -4.00 21.00 -1.40
CA ASP A 110 -4.84 20.84 -2.60
C ASP A 110 -5.24 19.39 -2.89
N LYS A 111 -4.50 18.41 -2.34
CA LYS A 111 -4.74 16.96 -2.54
C LYS A 111 -5.19 16.25 -1.26
N ARG A 112 -5.55 17.01 -0.23
CA ARG A 112 -5.72 16.47 1.12
C ARG A 112 -7.10 15.85 1.31
N GLY A 113 -7.13 14.57 1.68
CA GLY A 113 -8.33 13.86 2.08
C GLY A 113 -8.45 13.67 3.60
N LYS A 114 -9.16 12.62 4.00
CA LYS A 114 -9.49 12.32 5.41
C LYS A 114 -8.81 11.07 5.97
N TYR A 115 -8.00 10.37 5.18
CA TYR A 115 -7.39 9.11 5.59
C TYR A 115 -5.90 9.26 5.88
N VAL A 116 -5.41 8.50 6.86
CA VAL A 116 -3.99 8.30 7.13
C VAL A 116 -3.61 6.93 6.60
N VAL A 117 -2.50 6.81 5.88
CA VAL A 117 -2.05 5.52 5.32
C VAL A 117 -0.67 5.19 5.86
N CYS A 118 -0.52 4.03 6.47
CA CYS A 118 0.77 3.48 6.86
C CYS A 118 1.10 2.35 5.90
N PHE A 119 2.33 2.28 5.39
CA PHE A 119 2.71 1.24 4.45
C PHE A 119 4.19 0.86 4.54
N ASP A 120 4.46 -0.38 4.18
CA ASP A 120 5.76 -0.89 3.78
C ASP A 120 5.62 -1.19 2.27
N PRO A 121 6.31 -0.42 1.41
CA PRO A 121 6.12 -0.50 -0.03
C PRO A 121 6.65 -1.82 -0.62
N LEU A 122 7.66 -2.43 0.00
CA LEU A 122 8.32 -3.63 -0.51
C LEU A 122 8.91 -4.50 0.63
N ASP A 123 8.05 -5.24 1.31
CA ASP A 123 8.43 -6.18 2.37
C ASP A 123 9.24 -7.35 1.78
N GLY A 124 10.36 -7.64 2.42
CA GLY A 124 11.26 -8.72 2.04
C GLY A 124 12.10 -8.43 0.79
N SER A 125 12.36 -7.16 0.46
CA SER A 125 13.20 -6.77 -0.69
C SER A 125 14.59 -7.42 -0.71
N SER A 126 15.14 -7.77 0.46
CA SER A 126 16.38 -8.55 0.59
C SER A 126 16.32 -9.94 -0.05
N ASN A 127 15.13 -10.48 -0.29
CA ASN A 127 14.93 -11.82 -0.86
C ASN A 127 14.65 -11.81 -2.37
N ILE A 128 14.73 -10.64 -3.02
CA ILE A 128 14.48 -10.50 -4.47
C ILE A 128 15.42 -11.40 -5.28
N ASP A 129 16.70 -11.48 -4.90
CA ASP A 129 17.70 -12.29 -5.61
C ASP A 129 17.46 -13.80 -5.49
N CYS A 130 16.79 -14.22 -4.41
CA CYS A 130 16.42 -15.61 -4.16
C CYS A 130 15.05 -15.98 -4.74
N LEU A 131 14.38 -15.05 -5.43
CA LEU A 131 13.00 -15.21 -5.95
C LEU A 131 12.00 -15.66 -4.87
N ALA A 132 12.24 -15.30 -3.61
CA ALA A 132 11.30 -15.60 -2.53
C ALA A 132 10.07 -14.68 -2.64
N SER A 133 9.04 -14.99 -1.85
CA SER A 133 7.85 -14.14 -1.78
C SER A 133 8.22 -12.78 -1.21
N ILE A 134 7.86 -11.73 -1.94
CA ILE A 134 7.93 -10.33 -1.50
C ILE A 134 6.52 -9.71 -1.60
N GLY A 135 6.27 -8.64 -0.87
CA GLY A 135 4.93 -8.07 -0.77
C GLY A 135 4.90 -6.57 -0.48
N THR A 136 3.69 -6.03 -0.39
CA THR A 136 3.45 -4.66 0.06
C THR A 136 2.46 -4.74 1.22
N ILE A 137 2.78 -4.13 2.34
CA ILE A 137 1.92 -4.11 3.53
C ILE A 137 1.35 -2.71 3.69
N PHE A 138 0.06 -2.58 3.99
CA PHE A 138 -0.54 -1.27 4.26
C PHE A 138 -1.71 -1.31 5.22
N ALA A 139 -1.97 -0.18 5.86
CA ALA A 139 -3.11 0.07 6.75
C ALA A 139 -3.69 1.45 6.49
N ILE A 140 -5.03 1.55 6.50
CA ILE A 140 -5.78 2.79 6.25
C ILE A 140 -6.57 3.15 7.51
N TYR A 141 -6.39 4.37 7.99
CA TYR A 141 -7.09 4.92 9.16
C TYR A 141 -7.89 6.15 8.77
N LYS A 142 -9.07 6.34 9.38
CA LYS A 142 -9.84 7.58 9.22
C LYS A 142 -9.35 8.60 10.25
N ARG A 143 -9.01 9.81 9.82
CA ARG A 143 -8.60 10.90 10.70
C ARG A 143 -9.76 11.30 11.62
N VAL A 144 -9.49 11.35 12.93
CA VAL A 144 -10.49 11.72 13.96
C VAL A 144 -10.45 13.22 14.27
N SER A 145 -9.28 13.87 14.18
CA SER A 145 -9.10 15.29 14.52
C SER A 145 -9.10 16.21 13.29
N GLN A 146 -9.62 17.43 13.46
CA GLN A 146 -9.57 18.49 12.44
C GLN A 146 -8.35 19.41 12.57
N ASN A 147 -7.50 19.20 13.58
CA ASN A 147 -6.32 20.03 13.84
C ASN A 147 -5.32 20.00 12.66
N SER A 148 -4.47 21.02 12.59
CA SER A 148 -3.37 21.06 11.64
C SER A 148 -2.49 19.83 11.81
N ILE A 149 -2.08 19.23 10.68
CA ILE A 149 -1.08 18.15 10.68
C ILE A 149 0.28 18.84 10.69
N ASN A 150 1.03 18.64 11.77
CA ASN A 150 2.36 19.23 11.98
C ASN A 150 3.36 18.08 11.95
N SER A 151 4.56 18.30 11.43
CA SER A 151 5.66 17.32 11.46
C SER A 151 6.04 16.89 12.89
N ASN A 152 5.80 17.76 13.88
CA ASN A 152 6.04 17.48 15.30
C ASN A 152 4.86 16.80 16.01
N HIS A 153 3.71 16.63 15.34
CA HIS A 153 2.67 15.75 15.88
C HIS A 153 3.11 14.32 15.59
N THR A 154 3.97 13.80 16.46
CA THR A 154 4.08 12.37 16.68
C THR A 154 2.66 11.86 16.79
N VAL A 155 2.27 10.96 15.89
CA VAL A 155 0.87 10.53 15.79
C VAL A 155 0.35 9.92 17.10
N ALA A 156 1.25 9.65 18.06
CA ALA A 156 0.97 9.24 19.42
C ALA A 156 0.30 10.28 20.35
N GLU A 157 0.53 11.60 20.20
CA GLU A 157 0.23 12.54 21.31
C GLU A 157 -1.16 13.20 21.30
N ASN A 158 -1.93 13.09 20.21
CA ASN A 158 -3.27 13.69 20.15
C ASN A 158 -4.29 12.73 19.53
N ASN A 159 -4.71 11.69 20.28
CA ASN A 159 -5.88 10.84 19.98
C ASN A 159 -5.98 10.30 18.54
N ILE A 160 -4.87 10.17 17.81
CA ILE A 160 -4.78 9.38 16.59
C ILE A 160 -4.16 8.08 17.05
N LEU A 161 -4.97 7.06 17.28
CA LEU A 161 -4.54 5.72 17.68
C LEU A 161 -3.57 5.10 16.64
N LEU A 162 -2.28 5.44 16.70
CA LEU A 162 -1.17 4.77 16.02
C LEU A 162 -0.25 4.04 17.02
N SER A 163 -0.73 3.73 18.23
CA SER A 163 0.00 2.88 19.19
C SER A 163 0.22 1.45 18.68
N LYS A 164 -0.51 0.99 17.65
CA LYS A 164 -0.35 -0.35 17.05
C LYS A 164 0.50 -0.41 15.78
N CYS A 165 0.68 0.70 15.05
CA CYS A 165 1.45 0.67 13.80
C CYS A 165 2.96 0.56 14.03
N LEU A 166 3.46 1.13 15.13
CA LEU A 166 4.89 1.14 15.43
C LEU A 166 5.45 -0.25 15.80
N SER A 167 4.58 -1.19 16.21
CA SER A 167 5.02 -2.51 16.68
C SER A 167 5.12 -3.59 15.61
N PHE A 168 4.62 -3.37 14.40
CA PHE A 168 4.55 -4.44 13.38
C PHE A 168 5.73 -4.46 12.38
N ILE A 169 6.71 -3.56 12.50
CA ILE A 169 7.79 -3.41 11.52
C ILE A 169 9.03 -4.29 11.81
N LYS A 170 9.12 -5.04 12.93
CA LYS A 170 10.19 -6.05 13.08
C LYS A 170 9.77 -7.32 13.82
N GLY A 171 9.50 -8.35 13.03
CA GLY A 171 9.71 -9.75 13.39
C GLY A 171 8.60 -10.46 14.18
N ILE A 172 8.57 -11.77 13.92
CA ILE A 172 7.98 -12.88 14.68
C ILE A 172 6.67 -13.46 14.11
N HIS A 173 6.83 -14.72 13.69
CA HIS A 173 5.86 -15.79 13.59
C HIS A 173 4.51 -15.57 14.31
N GLN A 174 3.44 -15.91 13.59
CA GLN A 174 2.02 -15.96 13.99
C GLN A 174 1.20 -14.69 13.74
N ILE A 175 0.80 -14.51 12.48
CA ILE A 175 -0.42 -13.78 12.16
C ILE A 175 -1.60 -14.70 12.50
N LYS A 176 -2.29 -14.43 13.62
CA LYS A 176 -3.68 -14.88 13.81
C LYS A 176 -4.64 -13.75 13.45
N PRO A 177 -5.79 -14.06 12.82
CA PRO A 177 -6.74 -13.07 12.32
C PRO A 177 -7.47 -12.41 13.49
N VAL A 178 -7.15 -11.15 13.78
CA VAL A 178 -7.94 -10.34 14.74
C VAL A 178 -8.31 -9.03 14.06
N LEU A 179 -9.32 -9.05 13.18
CA LEU A 179 -10.02 -7.82 12.75
C LEU A 179 -11.32 -8.16 12.01
N TRP A 180 -12.30 -8.76 12.71
CA TRP A 180 -13.68 -8.90 12.22
C TRP A 180 -14.75 -8.70 13.30
N HIS A 181 -14.44 -8.09 14.45
CA HIS A 181 -15.40 -7.98 15.58
C HIS A 181 -15.70 -6.57 16.09
N TYR A 182 -15.34 -5.50 15.37
CA TYR A 182 -15.71 -4.14 15.76
C TYR A 182 -16.35 -3.35 14.62
N TRP A 183 -17.38 -3.95 14.02
CA TRP A 183 -18.38 -3.27 13.21
C TRP A 183 -19.76 -3.88 13.50
N TYR A 184 -20.28 -3.63 14.71
CA TYR A 184 -21.70 -3.55 15.04
C TYR A 184 -21.85 -2.63 16.26
#